data_AF-S5TFU9-F1
#
_entry.id   AF-S5TFU9-F1
#
_cell.length_a   1.000
_cell.length_b   1.000
_cell.length_c   1.000
_cell.angle_alpha   90.00
_cell.angle_beta   90.00
_cell.angle_gamma   90.00
#
_symmetry.space_group_name_H-M   'P 1'
#
loop_
_entity.id
_entity.type
_entity.pdbx_description
1 polymer ?
#
loop_
_entity_poly.entity_id
_entity_poly.type
_entity_poly.pdbx_seq_one_letter_code
_entity_poly.pdbx_strand_id
1 'polypeptide(L)'
;MTHVSYTTLHEKLDALLDELGVPEVDVSGLNPESAASLHAKVDALCAVHGGDPAGLAGDTLAQLHPKLDLLLTDHGGPATPDHPDSVASVKDKLDAISRQRTDGDA
;
A
#
# COMPACT_ATOMS: atom_id res chain seq x y z
N MET A 1 -12.25 4.21 18.09
CA MET A 1 -11.45 4.92 17.07
C MET A 1 -10.06 4.31 17.09
N THR A 2 -9.74 3.46 16.11
CA THR A 2 -8.39 2.94 15.96
C THR A 2 -7.50 4.10 15.52
N HIS A 3 -6.52 4.47 16.34
CA HIS A 3 -5.56 5.51 16.02
C HIS A 3 -4.64 4.96 14.92
N VAL A 4 -4.96 5.29 13.66
CA VAL A 4 -4.18 4.82 12.53
C VAL A 4 -2.81 5.50 12.59
N SER A 5 -1.77 4.68 12.68
CA SER A 5 -0.38 5.12 12.82
C SER A 5 0.47 4.47 11.73
N TYR A 6 1.67 4.98 11.49
CA TYR A 6 2.60 4.41 10.51
C TYR A 6 2.88 2.92 10.77
N THR A 7 3.02 2.52 12.03
CA THR A 7 3.19 1.10 12.43
C THR A 7 2.05 0.23 11.93
N THR A 8 0.80 0.67 12.05
CA THR A 8 -0.36 -0.09 11.57
C THR A 8 -0.36 -0.23 10.05
N LEU A 9 0.15 0.77 9.31
CA LEU A 9 0.30 0.68 7.86
C LEU A 9 1.41 -0.32 7.49
N HIS A 10 2.52 -0.30 8.22
CA HIS A 10 3.60 -1.27 8.06
C HIS A 10 3.12 -2.70 8.27
N GLU A 11 2.44 -2.99 9.38
CA GLU A 11 1.90 -4.32 9.67
C GLU A 11 0.96 -4.82 8.57
N LYS A 12 0.10 -3.93 8.04
CA LYS A 12 -0.80 -4.27 6.92
C LYS A 12 -0.06 -4.54 5.63
N LEU A 13 0.95 -3.73 5.31
CA LEU A 13 1.76 -3.93 4.11
C LEU A 13 2.56 -5.23 4.19
N ASP A 14 3.14 -5.55 5.36
CA ASP A 14 3.81 -6.83 5.59
C ASP A 14 2.86 -8.01 5.41
N ALA A 15 1.66 -7.95 5.97
CA ALA A 15 0.65 -8.98 5.75
C ALA A 15 0.32 -9.14 4.25
N LEU A 16 0.12 -8.04 3.52
CA LEU A 16 -0.16 -8.10 2.08
C LEU A 16 1.00 -8.66 1.27
N LEU A 17 2.24 -8.33 1.63
CA LEU A 17 3.47 -8.84 1.00
C LEU A 17 3.57 -10.36 1.20
N ASP A 18 3.35 -10.82 2.44
CA ASP A 18 3.33 -12.26 2.79
C ASP A 18 2.23 -13.01 2.02
N GLU A 19 1.01 -12.46 1.98
CA GLU A 19 -0.10 -13.04 1.22
C GLU A 19 0.19 -13.18 -0.28
N LEU A 20 1.08 -12.35 -0.83
CA LEU A 20 1.48 -12.36 -2.24
C LEU A 20 2.77 -13.14 -2.49
N GLY A 21 3.41 -13.65 -1.44
CA GLY A 21 4.72 -14.28 -1.52
C GLY A 21 5.82 -13.31 -1.98
N VAL A 22 5.65 -12.01 -1.74
CA VAL A 22 6.69 -11.01 -2.03
C VAL A 22 7.75 -11.11 -0.93
N PRO A 23 9.05 -11.20 -1.27
CA PRO A 23 10.10 -11.19 -0.26
C PRO A 23 10.04 -9.91 0.59
N GLU A 24 10.39 -10.04 1.87
CA GLU A 24 10.45 -8.90 2.79
C GLU A 24 11.32 -7.79 2.18
N VAL A 25 10.75 -6.59 2.13
CA VAL A 25 11.46 -5.41 1.65
C VAL A 25 12.43 -4.96 2.72
N ASP A 26 13.72 -4.84 2.36
CA ASP A 26 14.72 -4.28 3.25
C ASP A 26 14.43 -2.79 3.48
N VAL A 27 13.76 -2.52 4.60
CA VAL A 27 13.47 -1.17 5.09
C VAL A 27 14.35 -0.82 6.29
N SER A 28 15.36 -1.63 6.61
CA SER A 28 16.27 -1.44 7.76
C SER A 28 16.98 -0.08 7.73
N GLY A 29 17.18 0.49 6.55
CA GLY A 29 17.76 1.83 6.35
C GLY A 29 16.74 2.98 6.30
N LEU A 30 15.44 2.68 6.39
CA LEU A 30 14.36 3.65 6.23
C LEU A 30 13.69 3.93 7.57
N ASN A 31 13.26 5.17 7.76
CA ASN A 31 12.56 5.55 8.98
C ASN A 31 11.13 4.96 8.99
N PRO A 32 10.75 4.14 9.99
CA PRO A 32 9.42 3.50 10.06
C PRO A 32 8.29 4.49 10.33
N GLU A 33 8.60 5.71 10.78
CA GLU A 33 7.64 6.80 10.91
C GLU A 33 7.68 7.75 9.70
N SER A 34 8.05 7.24 8.53
CA SER A 34 8.14 8.03 7.30
C SER A 34 7.53 7.30 6.11
N ALA A 35 6.99 8.09 5.18
CA ALA A 35 6.37 7.58 3.96
C ALA A 35 7.36 6.76 3.11
N ALA A 36 8.66 7.07 3.13
CA ALA A 36 9.69 6.36 2.37
C ALA A 36 9.70 4.83 2.63
N SER A 37 9.54 4.42 3.90
CA SER A 37 9.50 3.00 4.26
C SER A 37 8.22 2.32 3.75
N LEU A 38 7.09 3.03 3.77
CA LEU A 38 5.83 2.55 3.19
C LEU A 38 5.93 2.43 1.66
N HIS A 39 6.57 3.41 1.00
CA HIS A 39 6.78 3.40 -0.44
C HIS A 39 7.56 2.17 -0.87
N ALA A 40 8.69 1.87 -0.24
CA ALA A 40 9.50 0.69 -0.58
C ALA A 40 8.67 -0.61 -0.56
N LYS A 41 7.80 -0.78 0.45
CA LYS A 41 6.88 -1.93 0.55
C LYS A 41 5.82 -1.92 -0.55
N VAL A 42 5.20 -0.78 -0.83
CA VAL A 42 4.20 -0.65 -1.91
C VAL A 42 4.81 -0.84 -3.30
N ASP A 43 6.03 -0.36 -3.53
CA ASP A 43 6.76 -0.56 -4.78
C ASP A 43 6.98 -2.06 -5.05
N ALA A 44 7.34 -2.83 -4.01
CA ALA A 44 7.46 -4.28 -4.13
C ALA A 44 6.12 -4.98 -4.41
N LEU A 45 5.03 -4.53 -3.79
CA LEU A 45 3.68 -5.02 -4.10
C LEU A 45 3.30 -4.77 -5.56
N CYS A 46 3.55 -3.55 -6.07
CA CYS A 46 3.31 -3.20 -7.47
C CYS A 46 4.12 -4.06 -8.42
N ALA A 47 5.40 -4.27 -8.13
CA ALA A 47 6.29 -5.08 -8.96
C ALA A 47 5.78 -6.53 -9.14
N VAL A 48 5.19 -7.12 -8.10
CA VAL A 48 4.62 -8.47 -8.18
C VAL A 48 3.32 -8.52 -8.99
N HIS A 49 2.54 -7.44 -9.00
CA HIS A 49 1.32 -7.33 -9.83
C HIS A 49 1.60 -6.86 -11.26
N GLY A 50 2.86 -6.66 -11.65
CA GLY A 50 3.21 -6.15 -12.98
C GLY A 50 2.94 -4.64 -13.17
N GLY A 51 2.63 -3.92 -12.09
CA GLY A 51 2.59 -2.46 -12.09
C GLY A 51 4.00 -1.88 -12.05
N ASP A 52 4.25 -0.82 -12.83
CA ASP A 52 5.51 -0.07 -12.76
C ASP A 52 5.31 1.19 -11.90
N PRO A 53 5.84 1.20 -10.66
CA PRO A 53 5.74 2.38 -9.81
C PRO A 53 6.94 3.33 -10.00
N ALA A 54 7.89 3.04 -10.91
CA ALA A 54 9.12 3.83 -11.10
C ALA A 54 8.85 5.25 -11.62
N GLY A 55 7.69 5.47 -12.24
CA GLY A 55 7.21 6.80 -12.64
C GLY A 55 6.53 7.61 -11.53
N LEU A 56 6.30 7.03 -10.35
CA LEU A 56 5.54 7.64 -9.26
C LEU A 56 6.48 8.09 -8.13
N ALA A 57 6.40 9.37 -7.79
CA ALA A 57 7.16 9.95 -6.69
C ALA A 57 6.84 9.27 -5.34
N GLY A 58 7.82 9.29 -4.41
CA GLY A 58 7.85 8.45 -3.21
C GLY A 58 8.07 9.20 -1.91
N ASP A 59 7.68 10.47 -1.87
CA ASP A 59 8.00 11.40 -0.80
C ASP A 59 6.84 11.60 0.19
N THR A 60 5.59 11.46 -0.26
CA THR A 60 4.40 11.76 0.55
C THR A 60 3.36 10.65 0.56
N LEU A 61 2.55 10.60 1.63
CA LEU A 61 1.44 9.65 1.76
C LEU A 61 0.46 9.74 0.57
N ALA A 62 0.20 10.95 0.07
CA ALA A 62 -0.62 11.18 -1.12
C ALA A 62 -0.14 10.40 -2.34
N GLN A 63 1.17 10.17 -2.46
CA GLN A 63 1.76 9.44 -3.58
C GLN A 63 1.72 7.92 -3.41
N LEU A 64 1.40 7.40 -2.22
CA LEU A 64 1.06 5.97 -2.04
C LEU A 64 -0.27 5.65 -2.71
N HIS A 65 -1.22 6.59 -2.70
CA HIS A 65 -2.55 6.38 -3.27
C HIS A 65 -2.54 5.95 -4.74
N PRO A 66 -1.82 6.60 -5.67
CA PRO A 66 -1.75 6.15 -7.07
C PRO A 66 -1.02 4.81 -7.21
N LYS A 67 0.01 4.52 -6.40
CA LYS A 67 0.67 3.19 -6.43
C LYS A 67 -0.29 2.08 -6.00
N LEU A 68 -1.02 2.30 -4.91
CA LEU A 68 -2.08 1.39 -4.44
C LEU A 68 -3.27 1.33 -5.42
N ASP A 69 -3.51 2.41 -6.15
CA ASP A 69 -4.51 2.44 -7.22
C ASP A 69 -4.13 1.51 -8.36
N LEU A 70 -2.85 1.44 -8.75
CA LEU A 70 -2.40 0.48 -9.77
C LEU A 70 -2.73 -0.97 -9.37
N LEU A 71 -2.60 -1.31 -8.08
CA LEU A 71 -3.01 -2.62 -7.55
C LEU A 71 -4.52 -2.85 -7.62
N LEU A 72 -5.32 -1.80 -7.44
CA LEU A 72 -6.79 -1.84 -7.50
C LEU A 72 -7.33 -1.76 -8.95
N THR A 73 -6.59 -1.14 -9.86
CA THR A 73 -7.04 -0.87 -11.23
C THR A 73 -7.12 -2.15 -12.05
N ASP A 74 -6.30 -3.16 -11.73
CA ASP A 74 -6.43 -4.50 -12.30
C ASP A 74 -7.82 -5.12 -12.01
N HIS A 75 -8.47 -4.70 -10.92
CA HIS A 75 -9.80 -5.15 -10.50
C HIS A 75 -10.90 -4.07 -10.54
N GLY A 76 -10.63 -2.87 -11.10
CA GLY A 76 -11.65 -1.86 -11.37
C GLY A 76 -12.29 -1.18 -10.16
N GLY A 77 -11.54 -1.02 -9.05
CA GLY A 77 -12.05 -0.32 -7.85
C GLY A 77 -11.89 1.21 -7.90
N PRO A 78 -12.92 2.01 -7.59
CA PRO A 78 -12.78 3.46 -7.46
C PRO A 78 -12.14 3.82 -6.12
N ALA A 79 -11.05 4.57 -6.10
CA ALA A 79 -10.56 5.11 -4.84
C ALA A 79 -9.87 6.47 -5.02
N THR A 80 -10.66 7.49 -5.32
CA THR A 80 -10.28 8.88 -5.01
C THR A 80 -10.33 9.04 -3.49
N PRO A 81 -9.18 9.21 -2.80
CA PRO A 81 -9.18 9.45 -1.37
C PRO A 81 -9.77 10.83 -1.08
N ASP A 82 -10.65 10.92 -0.07
CA ASP A 82 -11.18 12.20 0.42
C ASP A 82 -10.05 13.04 1.04
N HIS A 83 -9.07 12.39 1.70
CA HIS A 83 -7.84 12.99 2.24
C HIS A 83 -6.59 12.19 1.86
N PRO A 84 -5.93 12.50 0.72
CA PRO A 84 -4.77 11.74 0.24
C PRO A 84 -3.56 11.80 1.17
N ASP A 85 -3.41 12.85 1.99
CA ASP A 85 -2.29 13.00 2.92
C ASP A 85 -2.55 12.35 4.29
N SER A 86 -3.61 11.55 4.43
CA SER A 86 -4.02 10.96 5.71
C SER A 86 -3.71 9.47 5.78
N VAL A 87 -3.01 9.05 6.84
CA VAL A 87 -2.71 7.63 7.12
C VAL A 87 -3.97 6.76 7.20
N ALA A 88 -5.09 7.32 7.65
CA ALA A 88 -6.38 6.64 7.66
C ALA A 88 -6.86 6.28 6.25
N SER A 89 -6.64 7.17 5.28
CA SER A 89 -7.06 6.98 3.89
C SER A 89 -6.20 5.92 3.19
N VAL A 90 -4.88 5.91 3.43
CA VAL A 90 -3.97 4.85 2.97
C VAL A 90 -4.38 3.49 3.56
N LYS A 91 -4.69 3.43 4.85
CA LYS A 91 -5.16 2.21 5.52
C LYS A 91 -6.45 1.68 4.88
N ASP A 92 -7.40 2.56 4.60
CA ASP A 92 -8.69 2.18 4.03
C ASP A 92 -8.51 1.55 2.64
N LYS A 93 -7.65 2.13 1.80
CA LYS A 93 -7.25 1.55 0.51
C LYS A 93 -6.58 0.18 0.67
N LEU A 94 -5.64 0.01 1.60
CA LEU A 94 -5.01 -1.28 1.88
C LEU A 94 -6.03 -2.33 2.34
N ASP A 95 -7.02 -1.92 3.13
CA ASP A 95 -8.15 -2.78 3.52
C ASP A 95 -8.98 -3.18 2.31
N ALA A 96 -9.27 -2.25 1.40
CA ALA A 96 -9.99 -2.53 0.16
C ALA A 96 -9.23 -3.52 -0.74
N ILE A 97 -7.91 -3.39 -0.87
CA ILE A 97 -7.05 -4.33 -1.62
C ILE A 97 -7.12 -5.73 -0.99
N SER A 98 -6.97 -5.81 0.34
CA SER A 98 -7.06 -7.08 1.08
C SER A 98 -8.43 -7.74 0.90
N ARG A 99 -9.52 -6.97 1.05
CA ARG A 99 -10.89 -7.48 0.86
C ARG A 99 -11.15 -7.95 -0.57
N GLN A 100 -10.79 -7.17 -1.58
CA GLN A 100 -10.97 -7.57 -2.97
C GLN A 100 -10.28 -8.90 -3.30
N ARG A 101 -9.15 -9.20 -2.65
CA ARG A 101 -8.48 -10.50 -2.80
C ARG A 101 -9.17 -11.63 -2.03
N THR A 102 -9.65 -11.38 -0.82
CA THR A 102 -10.42 -12.37 -0.05
C THR A 102 -11.77 -12.71 -0.70
N ASP A 103 -12.44 -11.74 -1.32
CA ASP A 103 -13.74 -11.93 -1.99
C ASP A 103 -13.62 -12.56 -3.40
N GLY A 104 -12.40 -12.74 -3.93
CA GLY A 104 -12.14 -13.38 -5.23
C GLY A 104 -11.97 -14.91 -5.20
N ASP A 105 -11.91 -15.51 -4.00
CA ASP A 105 -11.80 -16.96 -3.77
C ASP A 105 -13.10 -17.49 -3.14
N ALA A 106 -14.18 -17.55 -3.93
CA ALA A 106 -15.44 -18.20 -3.55
C ALA A 106 -16.14 -18.87 -4.74
#